data_AF-A0A969MM51-F1
#
_entry.id   AF-A0A969MM51-F1
#
_cell.length_a   1.000
_cell.length_b   1.000
_cell.length_c   1.000
_cell.angle_alpha   90.00
_cell.angle_beta   90.00
_cell.angle_gamma   90.00
#
_symmetry.space_group_name_H-M   'P 1'
#
loop_
_entity.id
_entity.type
_entity.pdbx_description
1 polymer ?
#
loop_
_entity_poly.entity_id
_entity_poly.type
_entity_poly.pdbx_seq_one_letter_code
_entity_poly.pdbx_strand_id
1 'polypeptide(L)'
;MGKESSDFIIISVTKLRILGITPNQFVLLVKVARGLKDPSQEDHKDIEALILKGYLIENSHELKLTEKVRAFDLDLEQAWTEFKNTYPSRTPDNSRNLRSGLSVAKDKYCKYLRSNTAIHEDIIKSLQREIQHRKQTNTLKFMPAVSTYVNQKLWEDYLDSDEQLDTSTNLVGSLIIDTDD
;
A
#
# COMPACT_ATOMS: atom_id res chain seq x y z
N MET A 1 -9.17 -0.61 28.13
CA MET A 1 -7.76 -0.91 27.80
C MET A 1 -7.59 -0.80 26.29
N GLY A 2 -7.19 0.39 25.82
CA GLY A 2 -6.89 0.60 24.41
C GLY A 2 -5.58 -0.10 24.07
N LYS A 3 -5.57 -0.93 23.03
CA LYS A 3 -4.33 -1.49 22.49
C LYS A 3 -3.57 -0.33 21.86
N GLU A 4 -2.50 0.13 22.49
CA GLU A 4 -1.50 0.96 21.82
C GLU A 4 -0.89 0.12 20.70
N SER A 5 -1.33 0.34 19.47
CA SER A 5 -0.67 -0.17 18.29
C SER A 5 0.67 0.55 18.19
N SER A 6 1.75 -0.09 18.63
CA SER A 6 3.11 0.41 18.42
C SER A 6 3.44 0.28 16.94
N ASP A 7 3.39 1.40 16.22
CA ASP A 7 3.82 1.47 14.82
C ASP A 7 5.35 1.40 14.76
N PHE A 8 5.88 0.27 14.31
CA PHE A 8 7.31 0.12 14.07
C PHE A 8 7.66 0.61 12.66
N ILE A 9 8.57 1.60 12.58
CA ILE A 9 9.12 2.07 11.30
C ILE A 9 10.44 1.32 11.06
N ILE A 10 10.45 0.41 10.07
CA ILE A 10 11.65 -0.33 9.67
C ILE A 10 12.39 0.47 8.59
N ILE A 11 13.67 0.79 8.82
CA ILE A 11 14.47 1.67 7.95
C ILE A 11 15.79 1.02 7.57
N SER A 12 16.18 1.18 6.30
CA SER A 12 17.51 0.78 5.83
C SER A 12 18.56 1.82 6.20
N VAL A 13 19.53 1.43 7.02
CA VAL A 13 20.70 2.26 7.41
C VAL A 13 21.52 2.70 6.18
N THR A 14 21.55 1.87 5.13
CA THR A 14 22.22 2.19 3.86
C THR A 14 21.53 3.35 3.13
N LYS A 15 20.19 3.37 3.10
CA LYS A 15 19.42 4.48 2.50
C LYS A 15 19.65 5.78 3.27
N LEU A 16 19.64 5.74 4.60
CA LEU A 16 19.92 6.92 5.44
C LEU A 16 21.29 7.54 5.15
N ARG A 17 22.31 6.67 4.98
CA ARG A 17 23.67 7.10 4.67
C ARG A 17 23.79 7.77 3.31
N ILE A 18 23.13 7.24 2.29
CA ILE A 18 23.10 7.83 0.94
C ILE A 18 22.41 9.19 0.96
N LEU A 19 21.33 9.32 1.73
CA LEU A 19 20.57 10.57 1.87
C LEU A 19 21.25 11.59 2.80
N GLY A 20 22.32 11.18 3.49
CA GLY A 20 23.05 12.00 4.45
C GLY A 20 22.19 12.43 5.64
N ILE A 21 21.18 11.64 6.03
CA ILE A 21 20.27 11.95 7.15
C ILE A 21 20.43 10.93 8.28
N THR A 22 20.23 11.40 9.51
CA THR A 22 20.24 10.54 10.70
C THR A 22 18.89 9.81 10.86
N PRO A 23 18.82 8.75 11.69
CA PRO A 23 17.55 8.12 12.03
C PRO A 23 16.54 9.11 12.63
N ASN A 24 16.98 10.01 13.52
CA ASN A 24 16.11 11.03 14.12
C ASN A 24 15.56 12.00 13.07
N GLN A 25 16.41 12.46 12.16
CA GLN A 25 16.00 13.30 11.03
C GLN A 25 14.98 12.59 10.13
N PHE A 26 15.14 11.29 9.92
CA PHE A 26 14.17 10.52 9.16
C PHE A 26 12.82 10.41 9.89
N VAL A 27 12.83 10.11 11.19
CA VAL A 27 11.61 10.08 12.01
C VAL A 27 10.92 11.43 11.96
N LEU A 28 11.67 12.52 12.03
CA LEU A 28 11.17 13.88 11.90
C LEU A 28 10.46 14.11 10.56
N LEU A 29 11.05 13.66 9.44
CA LEU A 29 10.42 13.73 8.11
C LEU A 29 9.12 12.93 8.05
N VAL A 30 9.07 11.72 8.64
CA VAL A 30 7.84 10.91 8.70
C VAL A 30 6.76 11.59 9.53
N LYS A 31 7.10 12.16 10.70
CA LYS A 31 6.16 12.91 11.53
C LYS A 31 5.57 14.11 10.77
N VAL A 32 6.40 14.84 10.04
CA VAL A 32 5.94 15.96 9.18
C VAL A 32 5.00 15.43 8.09
N ALA A 33 5.36 14.34 7.42
CA ALA A 33 4.57 13.74 6.34
C ALA A 33 3.16 13.35 6.80
N ARG A 34 3.05 12.84 8.03
CA ARG A 34 1.80 12.39 8.65
C ARG A 34 1.02 13.51 9.35
N GLY A 35 1.51 14.76 9.32
CA GLY A 35 0.88 15.88 10.02
C GLY A 35 0.93 15.78 11.55
N LEU A 36 1.83 14.96 12.09
CA LEU A 36 1.93 14.66 13.53
C LEU A 36 2.88 15.62 14.29
N LYS A 37 3.20 16.79 13.71
CA LYS A 37 4.30 17.62 14.19
C LYS A 37 3.83 18.80 15.02
N ASP A 38 4.28 18.83 16.28
CA ASP A 38 4.40 20.07 17.06
C ASP A 38 5.88 20.54 16.99
N PRO A 39 6.17 21.68 16.36
CA PRO A 39 7.53 22.22 16.25
C PRO A 39 8.23 22.42 17.61
N SER A 40 7.47 22.57 18.70
CA SER A 40 8.01 22.83 20.04
C SER A 40 8.66 21.62 20.71
N GLN A 41 8.42 20.40 20.20
CA GLN A 41 8.86 19.14 20.82
C GLN A 41 10.06 18.50 20.11
N GLU A 42 10.57 19.10 19.04
CA GLU A 42 11.60 18.51 18.19
C GLU A 42 12.94 19.26 18.32
N ASP A 43 14.05 18.56 18.11
CA ASP A 43 15.38 19.17 18.17
C ASP A 43 15.55 20.19 17.03
N HIS A 44 15.72 21.47 17.39
CA HIS A 44 15.95 22.55 16.43
C HIS A 44 17.13 22.28 15.49
N LYS A 45 18.17 21.56 15.96
CA LYS A 45 19.33 21.22 15.12
C LYS A 45 18.97 20.28 13.98
N ASP A 46 18.08 19.33 14.22
CA ASP A 46 17.64 18.38 13.20
C ASP A 46 16.69 19.06 12.19
N ILE A 47 15.88 20.01 12.64
CA ILE A 47 15.04 20.84 11.76
C ILE A 47 15.91 21.69 10.85
N GLU A 48 16.84 22.47 11.40
CA GLU A 48 17.75 23.33 10.63
C GLU A 48 18.58 22.51 9.63
N ALA A 49 19.12 21.36 10.06
CA ALA A 49 19.87 20.48 9.18
C ALA A 49 19.03 19.96 8.01
N LEU A 50 17.75 19.63 8.23
CA LEU A 50 16.84 19.18 7.17
C LEU A 50 16.41 20.30 6.24
N ILE A 51 16.23 21.53 6.74
CA ILE A 51 15.98 22.72 5.91
C ILE A 51 17.19 22.99 5.02
N LEU A 52 18.39 23.00 5.59
CA LEU A 52 19.63 23.25 4.85
C LEU A 52 19.92 22.17 3.80
N LYS A 53 19.54 20.92 4.07
CA LYS A 53 19.60 19.81 3.09
C LYS A 53 18.48 19.87 2.04
N GLY A 54 17.53 20.81 2.16
CA GLY A 54 16.42 21.00 1.23
C GLY A 54 15.30 19.96 1.36
N TYR A 55 15.17 19.30 2.51
CA TYR A 55 14.09 18.34 2.78
C TYR A 55 12.87 19.00 3.43
N LEU A 56 13.07 20.09 4.17
CA LEU A 56 12.01 20.86 4.82
C LEU A 56 11.99 22.31 4.34
N ILE A 57 10.81 22.93 4.39
CA ILE A 57 10.61 24.37 4.33
C ILE A 57 9.85 24.77 5.58
N GLU A 58 10.34 25.81 6.25
CA GLU A 58 9.67 26.43 7.38
C GLU A 58 8.87 27.65 6.88
N ASN A 59 7.56 27.63 7.12
CA ASN A 59 6.69 28.79 7.01
C ASN A 59 6.32 29.25 8.42
N SER A 60 5.81 30.47 8.56
CA SER A 60 5.66 31.21 9.84
C SER A 60 5.08 30.43 11.03
N HIS A 61 4.31 29.35 10.80
CA HIS A 61 3.83 28.45 11.87
C HIS A 61 3.83 26.95 11.48
N GLU A 62 4.48 26.56 10.38
CA GLU A 62 4.37 25.18 9.88
C GLU A 62 5.64 24.70 9.17
N LEU A 63 6.03 23.46 9.45
CA LEU A 63 7.09 22.76 8.74
C LEU A 63 6.47 21.92 7.63
N LYS A 64 6.87 22.16 6.38
CA LYS A 64 6.39 21.43 5.21
C LYS A 64 7.50 20.63 4.56
N LEU A 65 7.12 19.49 3.99
CA LEU A 65 8.00 18.67 3.16
C LEU A 65 8.22 19.31 1.78
N THR A 66 9.45 19.25 1.28
CA THR A 66 9.78 19.60 -0.12
C THR A 66 9.46 18.45 -1.07
N GLU A 67 9.46 18.71 -2.38
CA GLU A 67 9.35 17.65 -3.40
C GLU A 67 10.48 16.60 -3.30
N LYS A 68 11.64 17.01 -2.78
CA LYS A 68 12.76 16.11 -2.49
C LYS A 68 12.37 15.02 -1.48
N VAL A 69 11.43 15.32 -0.59
CA VAL A 69 10.89 14.35 0.37
C VAL A 69 9.71 13.55 -0.17
N ARG A 70 8.88 14.11 -1.07
CA ARG A 70 7.80 13.34 -1.73
C ARG A 70 8.33 12.18 -2.58
N ALA A 71 9.60 12.24 -2.98
CA ALA A 71 10.31 11.14 -3.62
C ALA A 71 10.75 10.02 -2.64
N PHE A 72 10.50 10.15 -1.33
CA PHE A 72 10.92 9.14 -0.36
C PHE A 72 10.11 7.86 -0.52
N ASP A 73 10.85 6.77 -0.63
CA ASP A 73 10.39 5.39 -0.77
C ASP A 73 9.57 4.85 0.42
N LEU A 74 9.32 5.62 1.48
CA LEU A 74 8.67 5.15 2.71
C LEU A 74 7.26 4.62 2.45
N ASP A 75 6.45 5.42 1.76
CA ASP A 75 5.10 4.99 1.37
C ASP A 75 5.16 3.99 0.20
N LEU A 76 6.19 4.05 -0.64
CA LEU A 76 6.33 3.15 -1.79
C LEU A 76 6.69 1.71 -1.39
N GLU A 77 7.55 1.54 -0.38
CA GLU A 77 7.90 0.23 0.15
C GLU A 77 6.74 -0.39 0.93
N GLN A 78 6.03 0.43 1.71
CA GLN A 78 4.83 -0.01 2.40
C GLN A 78 3.73 -0.39 1.40
N ALA A 79 3.42 0.49 0.44
CA ALA A 79 2.46 0.24 -0.63
C ALA A 79 2.83 -0.99 -1.47
N TRP A 80 4.10 -1.16 -1.79
CA TRP A 80 4.58 -2.35 -2.51
C TRP A 80 4.40 -3.62 -1.67
N THR A 81 4.71 -3.55 -0.38
CA THR A 81 4.57 -4.69 0.54
C THR A 81 3.11 -5.10 0.67
N GLU A 82 2.21 -4.13 0.82
CA GLU A 82 0.76 -4.35 0.83
C GLU A 82 0.29 -4.99 -0.47
N PHE A 83 0.59 -4.37 -1.61
CA PHE A 83 0.24 -4.89 -2.93
C PHE A 83 0.73 -6.33 -3.13
N LYS A 84 2.01 -6.59 -2.83
CA LYS A 84 2.61 -7.92 -2.95
C LYS A 84 1.90 -8.94 -2.05
N ASN A 85 1.52 -8.55 -0.83
CA ASN A 85 0.85 -9.45 0.11
C ASN A 85 -0.59 -9.76 -0.31
N THR A 86 -1.29 -8.77 -0.88
CA THR A 86 -2.63 -8.94 -1.45
C THR A 86 -2.63 -9.82 -2.70
N TYR A 87 -1.60 -9.71 -3.55
CA TYR A 87 -1.50 -10.50 -4.78
C TYR A 87 -1.30 -12.00 -4.48
N PRO A 88 -2.06 -12.93 -5.09
CA PRO A 88 -1.90 -14.36 -4.83
C PRO A 88 -0.49 -14.87 -5.14
N SER A 89 0.03 -15.78 -4.32
CA SER A 89 1.36 -16.37 -4.55
C SER A 89 1.36 -17.42 -5.66
N ARG A 90 0.30 -18.23 -5.71
CA ARG A 90 0.10 -19.33 -6.66
C ARG A 90 -1.34 -19.41 -7.13
N THR A 91 -1.53 -20.09 -8.24
CA THR A 91 -2.86 -20.54 -8.68
C THR A 91 -3.43 -21.59 -7.72
N PRO A 92 -4.77 -21.80 -7.67
CA PRO A 92 -5.41 -22.75 -6.74
C PRO A 92 -4.89 -24.20 -6.85
N ASP A 93 -4.51 -24.62 -8.05
CA ASP A 93 -3.96 -25.94 -8.37
C ASP A 93 -2.44 -26.04 -8.10
N ASN A 94 -1.84 -25.00 -7.53
CA ASN A 94 -0.39 -24.86 -7.32
C ASN A 94 0.48 -24.97 -8.57
N SER A 95 -0.09 -24.97 -9.78
CA SER A 95 0.66 -25.21 -11.02
C SER A 95 1.55 -24.03 -11.42
N ARG A 96 1.16 -22.79 -11.07
CA ARG A 96 1.87 -21.58 -11.52
C ARG A 96 2.16 -20.62 -10.37
N ASN A 97 3.39 -20.10 -10.36
CA ASN A 97 3.81 -19.01 -9.47
C ASN A 97 3.34 -17.67 -10.05
N LEU A 98 2.47 -16.98 -9.34
CA LEU A 98 1.90 -15.71 -9.77
C LEU A 98 2.75 -14.50 -9.34
N ARG A 99 3.64 -14.69 -8.36
CA ARG A 99 4.59 -13.65 -7.91
C ARG A 99 5.93 -13.70 -8.67
N SER A 100 5.93 -14.12 -9.94
CA SER A 100 7.13 -14.08 -10.78
C SER A 100 7.43 -12.67 -11.29
N GLY A 101 8.69 -12.24 -11.21
CA GLY A 101 9.13 -10.93 -11.71
C GLY A 101 8.89 -9.77 -10.74
N LEU A 102 8.88 -10.02 -9.43
CA LEU A 102 8.62 -9.01 -8.38
C LEU A 102 9.53 -7.78 -8.48
N SER A 103 10.81 -7.92 -8.83
CA SER A 103 11.72 -6.77 -8.94
C SER A 103 11.27 -5.79 -10.03
N VAL A 104 10.97 -6.31 -11.22
CA VAL A 104 10.53 -5.51 -12.36
C VAL A 104 9.15 -4.91 -12.10
N ALA A 105 8.26 -5.69 -11.47
CA ALA A 105 6.94 -5.22 -11.06
C ALA A 105 7.04 -4.08 -10.04
N LYS A 106 7.89 -4.21 -9.03
CA LYS A 106 8.13 -3.19 -8.00
C LYS A 106 8.55 -1.86 -8.62
N ASP A 107 9.53 -1.88 -9.51
CA ASP A 107 10.03 -0.66 -10.12
C ASP A 107 8.95 0.09 -10.92
N LYS A 108 8.09 -0.65 -11.64
CA LYS A 108 6.96 -0.06 -12.38
C LYS A 108 5.87 0.44 -11.43
N TYR A 109 5.54 -0.34 -10.42
CA TYR A 109 4.55 -0.01 -9.41
C TYR A 109 4.91 1.31 -8.70
N CYS A 110 6.15 1.41 -8.22
CA CYS A 110 6.67 2.61 -7.57
C CYS A 110 6.69 3.81 -8.52
N LYS A 111 6.93 3.63 -9.83
CA LYS A 111 6.84 4.73 -10.82
C LYS A 111 5.42 5.29 -10.94
N TYR A 112 4.39 4.43 -10.92
CA TYR A 112 3.00 4.89 -10.97
C TYR A 112 2.63 5.69 -9.70
N LEU A 113 2.99 5.15 -8.53
CA LEU A 113 2.72 5.80 -7.24
C LEU A 113 3.44 7.14 -7.07
N ARG A 114 4.67 7.27 -7.59
CA ARG A 114 5.39 8.56 -7.60
C ARG A 114 4.67 9.65 -8.40
N SER A 115 3.86 9.25 -9.37
CA SER A 115 3.09 10.17 -10.21
C SER A 115 1.74 10.54 -9.58
N ASN A 116 1.17 9.64 -8.77
CA ASN A 116 -0.06 9.87 -8.03
C ASN A 116 -0.11 8.92 -6.82
N THR A 117 0.10 9.43 -5.61
CA THR A 117 0.12 8.60 -4.39
C THR A 117 -1.25 8.06 -4.02
N ALA A 118 -2.35 8.74 -4.40
CA ALA A 118 -3.71 8.31 -4.12
C ALA A 118 -4.13 7.05 -4.91
N ILE A 119 -3.43 6.74 -6.00
CA ILE A 119 -3.76 5.57 -6.84
C ILE A 119 -3.49 4.23 -6.12
N HIS A 120 -2.73 4.23 -5.02
CA HIS A 120 -2.45 3.01 -4.26
C HIS A 120 -3.74 2.32 -3.81
N GLU A 121 -4.61 3.08 -3.16
CA GLU A 121 -5.85 2.57 -2.57
C GLU A 121 -6.76 2.00 -3.65
N ASP A 122 -6.84 2.70 -4.79
CA ASP A 122 -7.63 2.26 -5.94
C ASP A 122 -7.09 0.94 -6.50
N ILE A 123 -5.77 0.80 -6.67
CA ILE A 123 -5.15 -0.45 -7.14
C ILE A 123 -5.43 -1.61 -6.17
N ILE A 124 -5.36 -1.37 -4.85
CA ILE A 124 -5.63 -2.42 -3.86
C ILE A 124 -7.10 -2.84 -3.91
N LYS A 125 -8.04 -1.89 -3.94
CA LYS A 125 -9.49 -2.18 -4.05
C LYS A 125 -9.79 -2.96 -5.33
N SER A 126 -9.29 -2.51 -6.48
CA SER A 126 -9.45 -3.19 -7.76
C SER A 126 -8.87 -4.60 -7.77
N LEU A 127 -7.67 -4.80 -7.19
CA LEU A 127 -7.06 -6.12 -7.07
C LEU A 127 -7.92 -7.06 -6.19
N GLN A 128 -8.44 -6.57 -5.07
CA GLN A 128 -9.32 -7.36 -4.20
C GLN A 128 -10.61 -7.77 -4.91
N ARG A 129 -11.24 -6.83 -5.64
CA ARG A 129 -12.42 -7.09 -6.49
C ARG A 129 -12.12 -8.15 -7.55
N GLU A 130 -11.01 -8.03 -8.28
CA GLU A 130 -10.62 -9.02 -9.28
C GLU A 130 -10.43 -10.40 -8.65
N ILE A 131 -9.68 -10.50 -7.55
CA ILE A 131 -9.45 -11.77 -6.86
C ILE A 131 -10.77 -12.41 -6.44
N GLN A 132 -11.71 -11.62 -5.91
CA GLN A 132 -13.02 -12.09 -5.51
C GLN A 132 -13.83 -12.59 -6.71
N HIS A 133 -13.94 -11.79 -7.77
CA HIS A 133 -14.61 -12.15 -9.01
C HIS A 133 -14.04 -13.44 -9.61
N ARG A 134 -12.70 -13.57 -9.66
CA ARG A 134 -12.02 -14.76 -10.18
C ARG A 134 -12.23 -16.01 -9.31
N LYS A 135 -12.39 -15.85 -8.00
CA LYS A 135 -12.76 -16.95 -7.10
C LYS A 135 -14.19 -17.41 -7.36
N GLN A 136 -15.13 -16.47 -7.47
CA GLN A 136 -16.55 -16.76 -7.73
C GLN A 136 -16.76 -17.45 -9.09
N THR A 137 -16.04 -17.00 -10.12
CA THR A 137 -16.12 -17.56 -11.48
C THR A 137 -15.17 -18.74 -11.73
N ASN A 138 -14.41 -19.18 -10.71
CA ASN A 138 -13.39 -20.23 -10.82
C ASN A 138 -12.34 -19.98 -11.93
N THR A 139 -12.03 -18.71 -12.20
CA THR A 139 -11.07 -18.26 -13.22
C THR A 139 -9.73 -17.81 -12.64
N LEU A 140 -9.50 -17.98 -11.32
CA LEU A 140 -8.26 -17.58 -10.65
C LEU A 140 -7.01 -18.28 -11.22
N LYS A 141 -7.16 -19.49 -11.79
CA LYS A 141 -6.08 -20.19 -12.50
C LYS A 141 -5.51 -19.41 -13.69
N PHE A 142 -6.30 -18.49 -14.26
CA PHE A 142 -5.91 -17.64 -15.39
C PHE A 142 -5.34 -16.28 -14.97
N MET A 143 -5.26 -15.99 -13.67
CA MET A 143 -4.68 -14.72 -13.18
C MET A 143 -3.25 -14.54 -13.71
N PRO A 144 -2.88 -13.40 -14.27
CA PRO A 144 -1.55 -13.22 -14.86
C PRO A 144 -0.44 -13.21 -13.79
N ALA A 145 0.81 -13.27 -14.23
CA ALA A 145 1.93 -12.99 -13.33
C ALA A 145 1.89 -11.52 -12.88
N VAL A 146 2.36 -11.25 -11.65
CA VAL A 146 2.38 -9.90 -11.05
C VAL A 146 3.13 -8.88 -11.93
N SER A 147 4.19 -9.32 -12.62
CA SER A 147 4.92 -8.48 -13.57
C SER A 147 4.08 -8.06 -14.77
N THR A 148 3.29 -8.98 -15.33
CA THR A 148 2.34 -8.68 -16.40
C THR A 148 1.22 -7.78 -15.90
N TYR A 149 0.63 -8.11 -14.75
CA TYR A 149 -0.44 -7.35 -14.11
C TYR A 149 -0.06 -5.88 -13.92
N VAL A 150 1.12 -5.65 -13.33
CA VAL A 150 1.61 -4.29 -13.10
C VAL A 150 2.00 -3.58 -14.39
N ASN A 151 2.62 -4.29 -15.33
CA ASN A 151 3.03 -3.69 -16.59
C ASN A 151 1.83 -3.21 -17.43
N GLN A 152 0.76 -4.00 -17.48
CA GLN A 152 -0.43 -3.72 -18.28
C GLN A 152 -1.49 -2.93 -17.52
N LYS A 153 -1.25 -2.59 -16.25
CA LYS A 153 -2.19 -1.86 -15.40
C LYS A 153 -3.57 -2.51 -15.32
N LEU A 154 -3.63 -3.83 -15.22
CA LEU A 154 -4.89 -4.58 -15.28
C LEU A 154 -5.88 -4.28 -14.12
N TRP A 155 -5.46 -3.52 -13.11
CA TRP A 155 -6.39 -2.99 -12.11
C TRP A 155 -7.38 -1.97 -12.71
N GLU A 156 -7.03 -1.31 -13.82
CA GLU A 156 -7.88 -0.28 -14.46
C GLU A 156 -9.24 -0.86 -14.87
N ASP A 157 -9.28 -2.14 -15.27
CA ASP A 157 -10.50 -2.87 -15.63
C ASP A 157 -11.51 -3.00 -14.46
N TYR A 158 -11.06 -2.81 -13.22
CA TYR A 158 -11.84 -2.98 -12.00
C TYR A 158 -11.99 -1.68 -11.17
N LEU A 159 -11.61 -0.53 -11.73
CA LEU A 159 -11.77 0.78 -11.08
C LEU A 159 -13.25 1.18 -10.97
N ASP A 160 -13.99 1.06 -12.08
CA ASP A 160 -15.39 1.51 -12.20
C ASP A 160 -16.43 0.41 -11.88
N SER A 161 -15.99 -0.75 -11.40
CA SER A 161 -16.88 -1.84 -10.98
C SER A 161 -17.49 -1.54 -9.60
N ASP A 162 -18.40 -0.57 -9.53
CA ASP A 162 -19.21 -0.26 -8.34
C ASP A 162 -20.51 -1.09 -8.26
N GLU A 163 -20.69 -2.09 -9.11
CA GLU A 163 -21.91 -2.92 -9.10
C GLU A 163 -21.73 -4.29 -8.44
N GLN A 164 -22.44 -4.43 -7.31
CA GLN A 164 -23.00 -5.65 -6.73
C GLN A 164 -22.04 -6.63 -6.05
N LEU A 165 -21.59 -6.25 -4.86
CA LEU A 165 -21.31 -7.21 -3.79
C LEU A 165 -22.47 -7.26 -2.81
N ASP A 166 -23.66 -7.64 -3.29
CA ASP A 166 -24.72 -8.08 -2.40
C ASP A 166 -25.38 -9.37 -2.90
N THR A 167 -25.48 -10.31 -1.97
CA THR A 167 -26.33 -11.50 -1.97
C THR A 167 -25.86 -12.70 -2.79
N SER A 168 -25.29 -13.71 -2.10
CA SER A 168 -25.78 -15.10 -2.11
C SER A 168 -24.86 -16.05 -1.34
N THR A 169 -25.34 -16.56 -0.19
CA THR A 169 -25.08 -17.85 0.53
C THR A 169 -25.16 -17.59 2.05
N ASN A 170 -26.24 -17.90 2.76
CA ASN A 170 -26.82 -19.23 2.96
C ASN A 170 -28.32 -19.14 3.33
N LEU A 171 -29.19 -19.57 2.42
CA LEU A 171 -30.45 -20.24 2.78
C LEU A 171 -30.20 -21.74 2.58
N VAL A 172 -29.68 -22.39 3.63
CA VAL A 172 -29.66 -23.86 3.69
C VAL A 172 -30.64 -24.27 4.79
N GLY A 173 -31.85 -24.61 4.36
CA GLY A 173 -32.68 -25.67 4.92
C GLY A 173 -33.15 -25.55 6.36
N SER A 174 -34.31 -24.94 6.56
CA SER A 174 -35.25 -25.41 7.59
C SER A 174 -36.50 -25.90 6.85
N LEU A 175 -36.47 -27.17 6.45
CA LEU A 175 -37.67 -27.87 5.99
C LEU A 175 -38.37 -28.39 7.25
N ILE A 176 -39.38 -27.66 7.72
CA ILE A 176 -40.36 -28.18 8.67
C ILE A 176 -41.21 -29.17 7.89
N ILE A 177 -41.14 -30.45 8.25
CA ILE A 177 -42.12 -31.44 7.83
C ILE A 177 -43.00 -31.66 9.06
N ASP A 178 -44.20 -31.07 9.02
CA ASP A 178 -45.30 -31.48 9.88
C ASP A 178 -45.68 -32.91 9.50
N THR A 179 -45.76 -33.77 10.51
CA THR A 179 -46.43 -35.07 10.38
C THR A 179 -47.45 -35.14 11.51
N ASP A 180 -48.69 -34.78 11.18
CA ASP A 180 -49.89 -35.16 11.94
C ASP A 180 -50.44 -36.44 11.32
N ASP A 181 -50.42 -37.53 12.10
CA ASP A 181 -51.53 -38.50 12.26
C ASP A 181 -51.26 -39.39 13.50
#